data_AF-M0HYK5-F1
#
_entry.id   AF-M0HYK5-F1
#
_cell.length_a   1.000
_cell.length_b   1.000
_cell.length_c   1.000
_cell.angle_alpha   90.00
_cell.angle_beta   90.00
_cell.angle_gamma   90.00
#
_symmetry.space_group_name_H-M   'P 1'
#
loop_
_entity.id
_entity.type
_entity.pdbx_description
1 polymer ?
#
loop_
_entity_poly.entity_id
_entity_poly.type
_entity_poly.pdbx_seq_one_letter_code
_entity_poly.pdbx_strand_id
1 'polypeptide(L)'
;MDNPGLDEANVEADDVLSDQRQLELSDLTDRLTQWNPTKVAVERPYDRSDDVNSLYREYQSGDRSYSEVETIDPPHPYRDESDTECRSEVVQIGFRLADSLDLNRVHPVDYPMLLANDEAEELEEQGFRPEQKTAPTVRDPEAVEKERTDRLAESTLIDYHQWLNQEEEIRFNHEGMFEQLIPFGVDDNFAGPKMLATWFDRN
;
A
#
# COMPACT_ATOMS: atom_id res chain seq x y z
N MET A 1 -8.57 -6.14 2.45
CA MET A 1 -7.92 -5.80 1.17
C MET A 1 -6.89 -6.87 0.91
N ASP A 2 -6.72 -7.28 -0.34
CA ASP A 2 -5.70 -8.26 -0.66
C ASP A 2 -4.31 -7.71 -0.32
N ASN A 3 -3.57 -8.42 0.52
CA ASN A 3 -2.22 -8.09 0.93
C ASN A 3 -1.29 -9.18 0.36
N PRO A 4 -0.47 -8.89 -0.65
CA PRO A 4 0.33 -9.90 -1.33
C PRO A 4 1.52 -10.41 -0.51
N GLY A 5 1.72 -9.94 0.74
CA GLY A 5 2.81 -10.42 1.59
C GLY A 5 4.19 -9.89 1.17
N LEU A 6 4.21 -8.82 0.37
CA LEU A 6 5.45 -8.28 -0.23
C LEU A 6 6.10 -7.21 0.65
N ASP A 7 5.40 -6.77 1.68
CA ASP A 7 5.89 -5.79 2.64
C ASP A 7 6.51 -6.49 3.87
N GLU A 8 7.45 -5.80 4.52
CA GLU A 8 8.08 -6.24 5.77
C GLU A 8 7.08 -6.39 6.93
N ALA A 9 5.94 -5.70 6.86
CA ALA A 9 4.85 -5.81 7.84
C ALA A 9 3.52 -6.02 7.10
N ASN A 10 2.75 -7.03 7.50
CA ASN A 10 1.57 -7.48 6.76
C ASN A 10 0.30 -7.42 7.59
N VAL A 11 -0.61 -6.51 7.24
CA VAL A 11 -1.92 -6.43 7.91
C VAL A 11 -2.83 -7.52 7.36
N GLU A 12 -3.42 -8.33 8.24
CA GLU A 12 -4.47 -9.26 7.86
C GLU A 12 -5.78 -8.48 7.66
N ALA A 13 -6.48 -8.77 6.58
CA ALA A 13 -7.74 -8.12 6.27
C ALA A 13 -8.80 -9.15 5.91
N ASP A 14 -10.04 -8.85 6.31
CA ASP A 14 -11.21 -9.60 5.91
C ASP A 14 -11.52 -9.40 4.41
N ASP A 15 -12.41 -10.26 3.90
CA ASP A 15 -12.75 -10.27 2.48
C ASP A 15 -13.45 -8.97 2.07
N VAL A 16 -12.77 -8.22 1.20
CA VAL A 16 -13.26 -6.94 0.69
C VAL A 16 -14.48 -7.09 -0.20
N LEU A 17 -14.72 -8.28 -0.75
CA LEU A 17 -15.89 -8.57 -1.55
C LEU A 17 -17.15 -8.82 -0.71
N SER A 18 -17.01 -8.92 0.63
CA SER A 18 -18.17 -9.03 1.51
C SER A 18 -19.11 -7.83 1.40
N ASP A 19 -20.42 -8.06 1.54
CA ASP A 19 -21.44 -7.01 1.44
C ASP A 19 -21.13 -5.80 2.33
N GLN A 20 -20.66 -6.05 3.56
CA GLN A 20 -20.27 -4.99 4.48
C GLN A 20 -19.12 -4.14 3.92
N ARG A 21 -18.02 -4.77 3.49
CA ARG A 21 -16.86 -4.04 2.96
C ARG A 21 -17.17 -3.35 1.65
N GLN A 22 -18.02 -3.92 0.81
CA GLN A 22 -18.49 -3.28 -0.42
C GLN A 22 -19.26 -1.98 -0.15
N LEU A 23 -20.10 -1.96 0.90
CA LEU A 23 -20.78 -0.74 1.35
C LEU A 23 -19.79 0.30 1.90
N GLU A 24 -18.81 -0.13 2.70
CA GLU A 24 -17.78 0.77 3.24
C GLU A 24 -16.88 1.35 2.15
N LEU A 25 -16.51 0.57 1.14
CA LEU A 25 -15.75 1.01 -0.03
C LEU A 25 -16.57 2.01 -0.88
N SER A 26 -17.89 1.81 -1.00
CA SER A 26 -18.78 2.80 -1.61
C SER A 26 -18.77 4.10 -0.82
N ASP A 27 -18.97 4.07 0.49
CA ASP A 27 -18.95 5.29 1.32
C ASP A 27 -17.59 6.01 1.26
N LEU A 28 -16.49 5.26 1.26
CA LEU A 28 -15.15 5.82 1.09
C LEU A 28 -14.98 6.54 -0.25
N THR A 29 -15.32 5.87 -1.36
CA THR A 29 -15.18 6.46 -2.69
C THR A 29 -16.14 7.63 -2.90
N ASP A 30 -17.39 7.54 -2.41
CA ASP A 30 -18.36 8.64 -2.42
C ASP A 30 -17.84 9.89 -1.70
N ARG A 31 -17.16 9.74 -0.56
CA ARG A 31 -16.52 10.86 0.13
C ARG A 31 -15.36 11.45 -0.67
N LEU A 32 -14.54 10.61 -1.29
CA LEU A 32 -13.42 11.06 -2.12
C LEU A 32 -13.90 11.84 -3.36
N THR A 33 -15.06 11.50 -3.93
CA THR A 33 -15.63 12.27 -5.05
C THR A 33 -15.91 13.73 -4.71
N GLN A 34 -16.14 14.06 -3.43
CA GLN A 34 -16.44 15.43 -2.99
C GLN A 34 -15.26 16.39 -3.20
N TRP A 35 -14.02 15.87 -3.20
CA TRP A 35 -12.84 16.65 -3.57
C TRP A 35 -12.79 16.98 -5.06
N ASN A 36 -13.61 16.31 -5.87
CA ASN A 36 -13.69 16.42 -7.32
C ASN A 36 -12.33 16.22 -8.02
N PRO A 37 -11.65 15.06 -7.81
CA PRO A 37 -10.43 14.75 -8.52
C PRO A 37 -10.64 14.80 -10.04
N THR A 38 -9.68 15.36 -10.76
CA THR A 38 -9.68 15.30 -12.24
C THR A 38 -8.82 14.15 -12.77
N LYS A 39 -8.08 13.49 -11.88
CA LYS A 39 -7.20 12.36 -12.17
C LYS A 39 -7.15 11.44 -10.96
N VAL A 40 -7.05 10.14 -11.23
CA VAL A 40 -6.78 9.11 -10.22
C VAL A 40 -5.48 8.41 -10.61
N ALA A 41 -4.49 8.46 -9.71
CA ALA A 41 -3.25 7.71 -9.83
C ALA A 41 -3.39 6.35 -9.13
N VAL A 42 -2.80 5.30 -9.69
CA VAL A 42 -2.87 3.94 -9.14
C VAL A 42 -1.49 3.30 -9.09
N GLU A 43 -1.25 2.47 -8.07
CA GLU A 43 0.01 1.76 -7.86
C GLU A 43 0.13 0.56 -8.83
N ARG A 44 0.39 0.89 -10.10
CA ARG A 44 0.72 -0.07 -11.16
C ARG A 44 1.90 0.50 -11.95
N PRO A 45 2.75 -0.34 -12.55
CA PRO A 45 3.93 0.12 -13.26
C PRO A 45 3.58 1.17 -14.32
N TYR A 46 4.30 2.29 -14.30
CA TYR A 46 4.00 3.49 -15.10
C TYR A 46 3.92 3.22 -16.62
N ASP A 47 4.62 2.18 -17.09
CA ASP A 47 4.68 1.76 -18.49
C ASP A 47 3.57 0.78 -18.90
N ARG A 48 2.64 0.44 -18.00
CA ARG A 48 1.50 -0.48 -18.24
C ARG A 48 0.16 0.24 -18.40
N SER A 49 0.18 1.51 -18.82
CA SER A 49 -1.02 2.33 -19.01
C SER A 49 -2.11 1.67 -19.85
N ASP A 50 -1.75 1.01 -20.95
CA ASP A 50 -2.75 0.42 -21.86
C ASP A 50 -3.43 -0.81 -21.26
N ASP A 51 -2.67 -1.65 -20.53
CA ASP A 51 -3.21 -2.84 -19.86
C ASP A 51 -4.14 -2.44 -18.71
N VAL A 52 -3.66 -1.54 -17.83
CA VAL A 52 -4.44 -1.06 -16.68
C VAL A 52 -5.73 -0.39 -17.14
N ASN A 53 -5.67 0.46 -18.17
CA ASN A 53 -6.88 1.11 -18.68
C ASN A 53 -7.76 0.18 -19.52
N SER A 54 -7.23 -0.95 -20.01
CA SER A 54 -8.07 -1.99 -20.63
C SER A 54 -8.93 -2.69 -19.59
N LEU A 55 -8.32 -3.11 -18.48
CA LEU A 55 -9.05 -3.67 -17.35
C LEU A 55 -10.04 -2.67 -16.75
N TYR A 56 -9.63 -1.41 -16.55
CA TYR A 56 -10.53 -0.38 -16.04
C TYR A 56 -11.78 -0.20 -16.92
N ARG A 57 -11.63 -0.23 -18.25
CA ARG A 57 -12.75 -0.13 -19.19
C ARG A 57 -13.74 -1.28 -19.07
N GLU A 58 -13.29 -2.49 -18.71
CA GLU A 58 -14.16 -3.65 -18.46
C GLU A 58 -15.01 -3.45 -17.20
N TYR A 59 -14.48 -2.78 -16.17
CA TYR A 59 -15.29 -2.38 -15.01
C TYR A 59 -16.27 -1.26 -15.37
N GLN A 60 -15.80 -0.23 -16.08
CA GLN A 60 -16.64 0.92 -16.48
C GLN A 60 -17.80 0.51 -17.41
N SER A 61 -17.60 -0.48 -18.28
CA SER A 61 -18.66 -1.02 -19.16
C SER A 61 -19.64 -1.94 -18.43
N GLY A 62 -19.31 -2.39 -17.22
CA GLY A 62 -20.04 -3.43 -16.49
C GLY A 62 -19.78 -4.85 -16.99
N ASP A 63 -18.73 -5.07 -17.79
CA ASP A 63 -18.27 -6.42 -18.17
C ASP A 63 -17.68 -7.16 -16.95
N ARG A 64 -17.25 -6.41 -15.92
CA ARG A 64 -16.82 -6.92 -14.61
C ARG A 64 -17.56 -6.24 -13.47
N SER A 65 -17.65 -6.94 -12.34
CA SER A 65 -18.27 -6.42 -11.12
C SER A 65 -17.23 -6.13 -10.04
N TYR A 66 -17.38 -5.00 -9.35
CA TYR A 66 -16.54 -4.67 -8.19
C TYR A 66 -16.83 -5.54 -6.96
N SER A 67 -18.00 -6.16 -6.88
CA SER A 67 -18.46 -6.93 -5.72
C SER A 67 -18.44 -8.44 -5.94
N GLU A 68 -17.88 -8.91 -7.06
CA GLU A 68 -17.80 -10.33 -7.39
C GLU A 68 -16.33 -10.77 -7.54
N VAL A 69 -16.13 -12.09 -7.45
CA VAL A 69 -14.82 -12.68 -7.72
C VAL A 69 -14.61 -12.67 -9.23
N GLU A 70 -13.56 -12.00 -9.68
CA GLU A 70 -13.21 -11.83 -11.08
C GLU A 70 -11.85 -12.46 -11.35
N THR A 71 -11.75 -13.30 -12.38
CA THR A 71 -10.46 -13.82 -12.84
C THR A 71 -9.79 -12.78 -13.71
N ILE A 72 -8.63 -12.29 -13.24
CA ILE A 72 -7.80 -11.30 -13.91
C ILE A 72 -6.38 -11.85 -13.94
N ASP A 73 -5.77 -11.92 -15.12
CA ASP A 73 -4.39 -12.36 -15.22
C ASP A 73 -3.50 -11.44 -14.37
N PRO A 74 -2.76 -11.98 -13.38
CA PRO A 74 -2.08 -11.15 -12.40
C PRO A 74 -1.01 -10.31 -13.11
N PRO A 75 -1.06 -8.98 -12.99
CA PRO A 75 -0.09 -8.11 -13.66
C PRO A 75 1.29 -8.12 -12.98
N HIS A 76 1.39 -8.72 -11.78
CA HIS A 76 2.60 -8.73 -10.96
C HIS A 76 3.29 -10.12 -11.00
N PRO A 77 4.61 -10.20 -11.26
CA PRO A 77 5.33 -11.46 -11.45
C PRO A 77 5.45 -12.33 -10.18
N TYR A 78 5.09 -11.77 -9.01
CA TYR A 78 5.11 -12.45 -7.73
C TYR A 78 3.70 -12.82 -7.21
N ARG A 79 2.69 -12.85 -8.09
CA ARG A 79 1.32 -13.29 -7.77
C ARG A 79 0.93 -14.47 -8.65
N ASP A 80 0.50 -15.55 -8.01
CA ASP A 80 0.10 -16.80 -8.69
C ASP A 80 -1.43 -16.99 -8.74
N GLU A 81 -2.20 -16.23 -7.96
CA GLU A 81 -3.66 -16.35 -7.85
C GLU A 81 -4.38 -15.26 -8.66
N SER A 82 -5.10 -15.69 -9.71
CA SER A 82 -5.75 -14.82 -10.69
C SER A 82 -6.96 -14.04 -10.17
N ASP A 83 -7.46 -14.32 -8.98
CA ASP A 83 -8.62 -13.59 -8.42
C ASP A 83 -8.22 -12.59 -7.32
N THR A 84 -6.93 -12.48 -7.00
CA THR A 84 -6.42 -11.51 -6.02
C THR A 84 -6.54 -10.07 -6.51
N GLU A 85 -6.41 -9.86 -7.82
CA GLU A 85 -6.40 -8.52 -8.42
C GLU A 85 -7.74 -7.78 -8.22
N CYS A 86 -8.87 -8.49 -8.27
CA CYS A 86 -10.17 -7.87 -8.08
C CYS A 86 -10.37 -7.37 -6.64
N ARG A 87 -9.55 -7.84 -5.68
CA ARG A 87 -9.56 -7.43 -4.27
C ARG A 87 -8.54 -6.33 -3.95
N SER A 88 -7.77 -5.88 -4.94
CA SER A 88 -6.76 -4.83 -4.77
C SER A 88 -7.38 -3.45 -4.57
N GLU A 89 -6.67 -2.55 -3.91
CA GLU A 89 -7.08 -1.14 -3.78
C GLU A 89 -7.15 -0.41 -5.13
N VAL A 90 -6.35 -0.84 -6.12
CA VAL A 90 -6.40 -0.29 -7.48
C VAL A 90 -7.79 -0.50 -8.09
N VAL A 91 -8.39 -1.68 -7.91
CA VAL A 91 -9.75 -1.97 -8.37
C VAL A 91 -10.79 -1.40 -7.41
N GLN A 92 -10.71 -1.74 -6.13
CA GLN A 92 -11.77 -1.46 -5.15
C GLN A 92 -11.91 0.02 -4.80
N ILE A 93 -10.83 0.80 -4.92
CA ILE A 93 -10.81 2.25 -4.64
C ILE A 93 -10.49 3.03 -5.92
N GLY A 94 -9.37 2.73 -6.58
CA GLY A 94 -8.88 3.51 -7.72
C GLY A 94 -9.84 3.55 -8.92
N PHE A 95 -10.21 2.38 -9.44
CA PHE A 95 -11.13 2.25 -10.57
C PHE A 95 -12.53 2.73 -10.19
N ARG A 96 -13.03 2.30 -9.03
CA ARG A 96 -14.34 2.72 -8.52
C ARG A 96 -14.45 4.24 -8.41
N LEU A 97 -13.43 4.91 -7.86
CA LEU A 97 -13.40 6.37 -7.77
C LEU A 97 -13.39 7.04 -9.14
N ALA A 98 -12.58 6.55 -10.07
CA ALA A 98 -12.50 7.09 -11.43
C ALA A 98 -13.83 6.92 -12.19
N ASP A 99 -14.48 5.78 -12.04
CA ASP A 99 -15.79 5.45 -12.61
C ASP A 99 -16.88 6.38 -12.05
N SER A 100 -16.96 6.55 -10.73
CA SER A 100 -17.90 7.49 -10.09
C SER A 100 -17.72 8.95 -10.52
N LEU A 101 -16.55 9.30 -11.06
CA LEU A 101 -16.22 10.64 -11.57
C LEU A 101 -16.32 10.76 -13.10
N ASP A 102 -16.76 9.71 -13.80
CA ASP A 102 -16.83 9.64 -15.27
C ASP A 102 -15.48 9.95 -15.93
N LEU A 103 -14.38 9.52 -15.31
CA LEU A 103 -13.04 9.68 -15.86
C LEU A 103 -12.78 8.59 -16.88
N ASN A 104 -12.34 8.96 -18.09
CA ASN A 104 -12.08 7.99 -19.16
C ASN A 104 -10.81 7.13 -18.94
N ARG A 105 -10.05 7.39 -17.86
CA ARG A 105 -8.80 6.68 -17.57
C ARG A 105 -8.33 6.86 -16.13
N VAL A 106 -7.52 5.90 -15.69
CA VAL A 106 -6.63 6.00 -14.53
C VAL A 106 -5.17 6.15 -14.98
N HIS A 107 -4.31 6.56 -14.05
CA HIS A 107 -2.90 6.83 -14.30
C HIS A 107 -2.01 5.90 -13.46
N PRO A 108 -1.45 4.82 -14.03
CA PRO A 108 -0.39 4.09 -13.34
C PRO A 108 0.84 4.98 -13.18
N VAL A 109 1.44 4.98 -11.99
CA VAL A 109 2.57 5.86 -11.65
C VAL A 109 3.72 5.14 -10.95
N ASP A 110 3.57 3.85 -10.63
CA ASP A 110 4.58 3.13 -9.87
C ASP A 110 5.85 2.90 -10.71
N TYR A 111 7.01 3.12 -10.09
CA TYR A 111 8.31 2.78 -10.66
C TYR A 111 8.89 1.62 -9.85
N PRO A 112 8.95 0.39 -10.40
CA PRO A 112 9.39 -0.77 -9.67
C PRO A 112 10.83 -0.60 -9.16
N MET A 113 10.99 -0.47 -7.85
CA MET A 113 12.27 -0.28 -7.19
C MET A 113 12.28 -0.99 -5.83
N LEU A 114 13.31 -1.81 -5.60
CA LEU A 114 13.52 -2.49 -4.32
C LEU A 114 14.15 -1.52 -3.32
N LEU A 115 13.66 -1.54 -2.09
CA LEU A 115 14.22 -0.74 -1.00
C LEU A 115 15.55 -1.32 -0.49
N ALA A 116 15.67 -2.66 -0.51
CA ALA A 116 16.85 -3.40 -0.08
C ALA A 116 18.10 -3.04 -0.91
N ASN A 117 19.27 -3.15 -0.29
CA ASN A 117 20.56 -2.97 -0.94
C ASN A 117 21.62 -3.87 -0.30
N ASP A 118 22.67 -4.18 -1.06
CA ASP A 118 23.74 -5.10 -0.65
C ASP A 118 24.43 -4.69 0.66
N GLU A 119 24.54 -3.38 0.93
CA GLU A 119 25.13 -2.86 2.17
C GLU A 119 24.27 -3.15 3.40
N ALA A 120 22.94 -3.16 3.26
CA ALA A 120 22.01 -3.51 4.32
C ALA A 120 22.06 -5.00 4.63
N GLU A 121 22.07 -5.84 3.59
CA GLU A 121 22.18 -7.31 3.72
C GLU A 121 23.48 -7.68 4.46
N GLU A 122 24.61 -7.06 4.09
CA GLU A 122 25.90 -7.28 4.78
C GLU A 122 25.82 -6.95 6.28
N LEU A 123 25.18 -5.85 6.66
CA LEU A 123 25.03 -5.47 8.07
C LEU A 123 24.09 -6.42 8.82
N GLU A 124 23.02 -6.88 8.19
CA GLU A 124 22.09 -7.84 8.77
C GLU A 124 22.76 -9.19 9.06
N GLU A 125 23.53 -9.72 8.11
CA GLU A 125 24.30 -10.96 8.27
C GLU A 125 25.32 -10.88 9.41
N GLN A 126 25.91 -9.69 9.61
CA GLN A 126 26.83 -9.42 10.71
C GLN A 126 26.13 -9.22 12.06
N GLY A 127 24.80 -9.21 12.08
CA GLY A 127 24.01 -8.92 13.27
C GLY A 127 24.21 -7.49 13.77
N PHE A 128 24.53 -6.56 12.88
CA PHE A 128 24.76 -5.16 13.22
C PHE A 128 23.52 -4.57 13.89
N ARG A 129 23.74 -3.88 15.01
CA ARG A 129 22.70 -3.13 15.72
C ARG A 129 23.24 -1.74 16.00
N PRO A 130 22.62 -0.68 15.45
CA PRO A 130 23.14 0.66 15.64
C PRO A 130 23.05 1.08 17.11
N GLU A 131 24.07 1.78 17.59
CA GLU A 131 24.04 2.38 18.92
C GLU A 131 22.97 3.47 18.98
N GLN A 132 22.01 3.32 19.88
CA GLN A 132 20.98 4.34 20.10
C GLN A 132 21.36 5.25 21.26
N LYS A 133 21.33 6.56 21.03
CA LYS A 133 21.62 7.58 22.06
C LYS A 133 20.43 7.82 22.99
N THR A 134 19.23 7.50 22.52
CA THR A 134 17.96 7.58 23.23
C THR A 134 17.28 6.22 23.19
N ALA A 135 16.33 5.99 24.10
CA ALA A 135 15.46 4.83 23.96
C ALA A 135 14.72 4.95 22.61
N PRO A 136 14.55 3.85 21.86
CA PRO A 136 13.81 3.89 20.61
C PRO A 136 12.38 4.31 20.89
N THR A 137 11.84 5.27 20.14
CA THR A 137 10.41 5.58 20.18
C THR A 137 9.62 4.61 19.31
N VAL A 138 10.30 3.90 18.42
CA VAL A 138 9.68 2.99 17.48
C VAL A 138 9.12 1.77 18.20
N ARG A 139 7.80 1.62 18.08
CA ARG A 139 7.04 0.47 18.58
C ARG A 139 7.52 -0.84 17.95
N ASP A 140 7.32 -1.92 18.70
CA ASP A 140 7.60 -3.28 18.24
C ASP A 140 6.78 -3.62 16.97
N PRO A 141 7.41 -4.08 15.87
CA PRO A 141 6.72 -4.35 14.61
C PRO A 141 5.57 -5.35 14.72
N GLU A 142 5.76 -6.45 15.47
CA GLU A 142 4.72 -7.48 15.64
C GLU A 142 3.51 -6.91 16.39
N ALA A 143 3.75 -6.11 17.44
CA ALA A 143 2.68 -5.42 18.17
C ALA A 143 1.90 -4.43 17.29
N VAL A 144 2.60 -3.69 16.41
CA VAL A 144 1.98 -2.74 15.47
C VAL A 144 1.16 -3.46 14.41
N GLU A 145 1.70 -4.54 13.84
CA GLU A 145 0.98 -5.38 12.88
C GLU A 145 -0.31 -5.90 13.49
N LYS A 146 -0.23 -6.46 14.70
CA LYS A 146 -1.39 -6.96 15.43
C LYS A 146 -2.41 -5.86 15.72
N GLU A 147 -1.97 -4.67 16.18
CA GLU A 147 -2.89 -3.56 16.43
C GLU A 147 -3.61 -3.13 15.13
N ARG A 148 -2.90 -3.06 14.01
CA ARG A 148 -3.48 -2.71 12.71
C ARG A 148 -4.50 -3.74 12.26
N THR A 149 -4.17 -5.03 12.36
CA THR A 149 -5.09 -6.13 12.04
C THR A 149 -6.34 -6.07 12.90
N ASP A 150 -6.19 -5.99 14.23
CA ASP A 150 -7.32 -5.95 15.16
C ASP A 150 -8.21 -4.72 14.88
N ARG A 151 -7.61 -3.54 14.70
CA ARG A 151 -8.36 -2.31 14.39
C ARG A 151 -9.07 -2.37 13.06
N LEU A 152 -8.44 -2.89 12.02
CA LEU A 152 -9.08 -3.03 10.72
C LEU A 152 -10.30 -3.95 10.80
N ALA A 153 -10.19 -5.07 11.50
CA ALA A 153 -11.28 -6.02 11.71
C ALA A 153 -12.44 -5.42 12.54
N GLU A 154 -12.13 -4.56 13.52
CA GLU A 154 -13.12 -3.98 14.44
C GLU A 154 -13.72 -2.64 13.97
N SER A 155 -13.19 -2.05 12.89
CA SER A 155 -13.54 -0.70 12.43
C SER A 155 -14.12 -0.69 11.02
N THR A 156 -14.84 0.38 10.68
CA THR A 156 -15.11 0.70 9.27
C THR A 156 -13.82 1.13 8.57
N LEU A 157 -13.77 1.01 7.24
CA LEU A 157 -12.63 1.55 6.46
C LEU A 157 -12.40 3.05 6.73
N ILE A 158 -13.47 3.83 6.91
CA ILE A 158 -13.37 5.26 7.23
C ILE A 158 -12.67 5.46 8.57
N ASP A 159 -13.13 4.79 9.62
CA ASP A 159 -12.58 4.95 10.97
C ASP A 159 -11.13 4.46 11.03
N TYR A 160 -10.83 3.36 10.33
CA TYR A 160 -9.47 2.83 10.22
C TYR A 160 -8.52 3.83 9.54
N HIS A 161 -8.90 4.39 8.40
CA HIS A 161 -8.08 5.41 7.73
C HIS A 161 -7.99 6.72 8.52
N GLN A 162 -9.02 7.11 9.26
CA GLN A 162 -8.95 8.25 10.17
C GLN A 162 -7.96 8.00 11.31
N TRP A 163 -7.92 6.79 11.86
CA TRP A 163 -6.95 6.40 12.88
C TRP A 163 -5.51 6.43 12.33
N LEU A 164 -5.27 5.88 11.14
CA LEU A 164 -3.96 5.95 10.48
C LEU A 164 -3.47 7.39 10.24
N ASN A 165 -4.39 8.35 10.09
CA ASN A 165 -4.10 9.76 9.91
C ASN A 165 -4.02 10.56 11.23
N GLN A 166 -4.04 9.90 12.39
CA GLN A 166 -3.81 10.58 13.67
C GLN A 166 -2.34 10.98 13.81
N GLU A 167 -2.09 12.06 14.56
CA GLU A 167 -0.75 12.61 14.76
C GLU A 167 0.24 11.56 15.30
N GLU A 168 -0.23 10.67 16.17
CA GLU A 168 0.57 9.57 16.73
C GLU A 168 1.02 8.56 15.66
N GLU A 169 0.11 8.12 14.78
CA GLU A 169 0.42 7.16 13.72
C GLU A 169 1.31 7.77 12.63
N ILE A 170 1.05 9.03 12.26
CA ILE A 170 1.90 9.79 11.32
C ILE A 170 3.30 9.98 11.90
N ARG A 171 3.40 10.33 13.19
CA ARG A 171 4.68 10.50 13.86
C ARG A 171 5.43 9.18 13.93
N PHE A 172 4.77 8.09 14.30
CA PHE A 172 5.37 6.77 14.31
C PHE A 172 5.91 6.37 12.93
N ASN A 173 5.16 6.63 11.85
CA ASN A 173 5.63 6.34 10.49
C ASN A 173 6.91 7.15 10.15
N HIS A 174 6.92 8.45 10.45
CA HIS A 174 8.10 9.29 10.27
C HIS A 174 9.29 8.84 11.12
N GLU A 175 9.07 8.57 12.41
CA GLU A 175 10.12 8.12 13.33
C GLU A 175 10.68 6.77 12.89
N GLY A 176 9.87 5.83 12.40
CA GLY A 176 10.35 4.59 11.80
C GLY A 176 11.35 4.84 10.67
N MET A 177 11.00 5.71 9.73
CA MET A 177 11.86 6.01 8.58
C MET A 177 13.18 6.68 8.96
N PHE A 178 13.16 7.65 9.87
CA PHE A 178 14.36 8.41 10.22
C PHE A 178 15.15 7.82 11.39
N GLU A 179 14.50 7.31 12.43
CA GLU A 179 15.18 6.74 13.60
C GLU A 179 15.69 5.32 13.38
N GLN A 180 15.08 4.53 12.51
CA GLN A 180 15.59 3.19 12.21
C GLN A 180 16.60 3.19 11.06
N LEU A 181 16.29 3.85 9.94
CA LEU A 181 17.14 3.77 8.74
C LEU A 181 18.40 4.64 8.86
N ILE A 182 18.31 5.89 9.35
CA ILE A 182 19.51 6.75 9.38
C ILE A 182 20.66 6.16 10.20
N PRO A 183 20.43 5.58 11.39
CA PRO A 183 21.51 5.00 12.18
C PRO A 183 22.03 3.66 11.63
N PHE A 184 21.30 3.01 10.70
CA PHE A 184 21.67 1.72 10.15
C PHE A 184 22.81 1.85 9.12
N GLY A 185 24.02 2.05 9.63
CA GLY A 185 25.25 2.22 8.87
C GLY A 185 26.45 2.37 9.79
N VAL A 186 27.65 2.04 9.30
CA VAL A 186 28.91 2.14 10.07
C VAL A 186 30.08 2.42 9.13
N ASP A 187 30.99 3.30 9.55
CA ASP A 187 32.14 3.74 8.75
C ASP A 187 31.73 4.23 7.34
N ASP A 188 32.09 3.50 6.30
CA ASP A 188 31.79 3.81 4.89
C ASP A 188 30.54 3.08 4.36
N ASN A 189 29.84 2.31 5.21
CA ASN A 189 28.57 1.65 4.88
C ASN A 189 27.39 2.60 5.18
N PHE A 190 26.62 2.93 4.14
CA PHE A 190 25.48 3.84 4.19
C PHE A 190 24.15 3.13 3.91
N ALA A 191 24.04 1.85 4.28
CA ALA A 191 22.90 0.99 4.04
C ALA A 191 21.54 1.69 4.24
N GLY A 192 21.25 2.10 5.47
CA GLY A 192 19.97 2.70 5.83
C GLY A 192 19.75 4.10 5.25
N PRO A 193 20.73 5.04 5.26
CA PRO A 193 20.61 6.28 4.51
C PRO A 193 20.32 6.09 3.02
N LYS A 194 20.90 5.06 2.38
CA LYS A 194 20.59 4.70 0.99
C LYS A 194 19.18 4.14 0.84
N MET A 195 18.73 3.25 1.74
CA MET A 195 17.33 2.80 1.75
C MET A 195 16.37 3.98 1.83
N LEU A 196 16.61 4.91 2.76
CA LEU A 196 15.78 6.09 2.91
C LEU A 196 15.79 6.97 1.65
N ALA A 197 16.95 7.17 1.01
CA ALA A 197 17.03 7.90 -0.25
C ALA A 197 16.23 7.21 -1.37
N THR A 198 16.39 5.88 -1.51
CA THR A 198 15.64 5.06 -2.46
C THR A 198 14.12 5.18 -2.25
N TRP A 199 13.64 5.26 -1.00
CA TRP A 199 12.22 5.48 -0.71
C TRP A 199 11.72 6.81 -1.29
N PHE A 200 12.48 7.90 -1.15
CA PHE A 200 12.12 9.22 -1.71
C PHE A 200 12.30 9.30 -3.23
N ASP A 201 13.22 8.53 -3.82
CA ASP A 201 13.33 8.45 -5.27
C ASP A 201 12.12 7.73 -5.90
N ARG A 202 11.50 6.81 -5.16
CA ARG A 202 10.33 6.04 -5.59
C ARG A 202 8.98 6.77 -5.38
N ASN A 203 8.82 7.55 -4.31
CA ASN A 203 7.55 8.14 -3.87
C ASN A 203 7.57 9.68 -3.83
#